data_AF-W4JVP1-F1
#
_entry.id   AF-W4JVP1-F1
#
_cell.length_a   1.000
_cell.length_b   1.000
_cell.length_c   1.000
_cell.angle_alpha   90.00
_cell.angle_beta   90.00
_cell.angle_gamma   90.00
#
_symmetry.space_group_name_H-M   'P 1'
#
loop_
_entity.id
_entity.type
_entity.pdbx_description
1 polymer ?
#
loop_
_entity_poly.entity_id
_entity_poly.type
_entity_poly.pdbx_seq_one_letter_code
_entity_poly.pdbx_strand_id
1 'polypeptide(L)'
;NVLIETLPTGRLGLPSVAKPVLYVTDYLLILTKLNRWTKTYTSTRPMTIQKNSSDRNDITFLIRWLAENDLRIQFDQYQGKPKIDLLRMVRIFHGKHEEAVELMEKLRRILSPSDWDEMVALPLPNDESLVPPTD
;
A
#
# COMPACT_ATOMS: atom_id res chain seq x y z
N ASN A 1 -21.16 -17.71 -22.37
CA ASN A 1 -21.58 -18.87 -21.58
C ASN A 1 -20.37 -19.75 -21.30
N VAL A 2 -19.79 -19.65 -20.11
CA VAL A 2 -18.72 -20.57 -19.67
C VAL A 2 -19.40 -21.70 -18.92
N LEU A 3 -19.22 -22.92 -19.41
CA LEU A 3 -19.76 -24.15 -18.82
C LEU A 3 -18.96 -24.46 -17.56
N ILE A 4 -19.60 -24.47 -16.40
CA ILE A 4 -18.99 -24.93 -15.15
C ILE A 4 -19.40 -26.40 -14.99
N GLU A 5 -18.50 -27.33 -15.29
CA GLU A 5 -18.65 -28.73 -14.91
C GLU A 5 -18.49 -28.84 -13.39
N THR A 6 -19.58 -29.10 -12.68
CA THR A 6 -19.55 -29.42 -11.26
C THR A 6 -19.27 -30.91 -11.08
N LEU A 7 -18.12 -31.23 -10.46
CA LEU A 7 -17.76 -32.61 -10.11
C LEU A 7 -18.72 -33.19 -9.05
N PRO A 8 -18.97 -34.52 -9.07
CA PRO A 8 -19.89 -35.17 -8.14
C PRO A 8 -19.42 -35.11 -6.68
N THR A 9 -20.39 -34.98 -5.78
CA THR A 9 -20.24 -34.82 -4.32
C THR A 9 -19.43 -35.97 -3.70
N GLY A 10 -18.41 -35.65 -2.90
CA GLY A 10 -17.65 -36.62 -2.09
C GLY A 10 -16.20 -36.87 -2.51
N ARG A 11 -15.72 -36.27 -3.60
CA ARG A 11 -14.28 -36.16 -3.88
C ARG A 11 -13.83 -34.75 -3.56
N LEU A 12 -13.05 -34.59 -2.49
CA LEU A 12 -12.36 -33.33 -2.20
C LEU A 12 -11.42 -33.07 -3.39
N GLY A 13 -11.88 -32.26 -4.33
CA GLY A 13 -11.09 -31.81 -5.48
C GLY A 13 -10.03 -30.84 -5.00
N LEU A 14 -9.04 -31.33 -4.24
CA LEU A 14 -7.81 -30.60 -4.03
C LEU A 14 -7.15 -30.47 -5.42
N PRO A 15 -6.84 -29.25 -5.87
CA PRO A 15 -6.11 -29.08 -7.12
C PRO A 15 -4.80 -29.88 -7.02
N SER A 16 -4.47 -30.69 -8.03
CA SER A 16 -3.25 -31.51 -8.05
C SER A 16 -1.96 -30.67 -8.08
N VAL A 17 -2.12 -29.36 -8.25
CA VAL A 17 -1.04 -28.39 -8.22
C VAL A 17 -1.26 -27.56 -6.96
N ALA A 18 -0.36 -27.70 -5.99
CA ALA A 18 -0.21 -26.72 -4.93
C ALA A 18 -0.13 -25.35 -5.61
N LYS A 19 -1.13 -24.48 -5.38
CA LYS A 19 -1.06 -23.10 -5.85
C LYS A 19 0.30 -22.54 -5.43
N PRO A 20 0.99 -21.76 -6.29
CA PRO A 20 2.23 -21.14 -5.88
C PRO A 20 1.98 -20.43 -4.55
N VAL A 21 2.76 -20.76 -3.53
CA VAL A 21 2.91 -19.88 -2.38
C VAL A 21 3.56 -18.64 -2.99
N LEU A 22 2.73 -17.68 -3.37
CA LEU A 22 3.21 -16.34 -3.69
C LEU A 22 3.83 -15.86 -2.39
N TYR A 23 5.15 -15.90 -2.31
CA TYR A 23 5.91 -15.17 -1.30
C TYR A 23 5.62 -13.69 -1.58
N VAL A 24 4.49 -13.21 -1.05
CA VAL A 24 4.21 -11.78 -1.01
C VAL A 24 5.25 -11.24 -0.06
N THR A 25 6.29 -10.66 -0.63
CA THR A 25 7.35 -10.04 0.15
C THR A 25 6.79 -8.83 0.88
N ASP A 26 7.24 -8.61 2.11
CA ASP A 26 6.69 -7.57 2.99
C ASP A 26 6.74 -6.16 2.35
N TYR A 27 7.75 -5.90 1.51
CA TYR A 27 7.89 -4.67 0.73
C TYR A 27 6.84 -4.54 -0.39
N LEU A 28 6.34 -5.63 -0.95
CA LEU A 28 5.23 -5.58 -1.91
C LEU A 28 3.92 -5.27 -1.19
N LEU A 29 3.74 -5.82 0.01
CA LEU A 29 2.54 -5.63 0.79
C LEU A 29 2.35 -4.15 1.19
N ILE A 30 3.40 -3.48 1.67
CA ILE A 30 3.30 -2.05 2.05
C ILE A 30 2.92 -1.16 0.85
N LEU A 31 3.48 -1.42 -0.34
CA LEU A 31 3.14 -0.66 -1.54
C LEU A 31 1.68 -0.87 -1.97
N THR A 32 1.15 -2.09 -1.88
CA THR A 32 -0.26 -2.35 -2.18
C THR A 32 -1.21 -1.66 -1.20
N LYS A 33 -0.84 -1.61 0.09
CA LYS A 33 -1.61 -0.95 1.13
C LYS A 33 -1.59 0.57 0.96
N LEU A 34 -0.43 1.16 0.69
CA LEU A 34 -0.28 2.58 0.36
C LEU A 34 -1.12 2.98 -0.86
N ASN A 35 -1.06 2.20 -1.95
CA ASN A 35 -1.86 2.45 -3.15
C ASN A 35 -3.37 2.38 -2.87
N ARG A 36 -3.82 1.50 -1.97
CA ARG A 36 -5.23 1.44 -1.58
C ARG A 36 -5.62 2.65 -0.74
N TRP A 37 -4.86 2.92 0.32
CA TRP A 37 -5.13 4.00 1.26
C TRP A 37 -5.14 5.38 0.58
N THR A 38 -4.18 5.65 -0.30
CA THR A 38 -4.09 6.93 -1.05
C THR A 38 -5.26 7.21 -1.98
N LYS A 39 -6.04 6.20 -2.38
CA LYS A 39 -7.24 6.40 -3.20
C LYS A 39 -8.47 6.78 -2.38
N THR A 40 -8.44 6.51 -1.09
CA THR A 40 -9.64 6.56 -0.25
C THR A 40 -9.48 7.43 0.99
N TYR A 41 -8.27 7.91 1.32
CA TYR A 41 -7.98 8.63 2.58
C TYR A 41 -8.83 9.88 2.83
N THR A 42 -9.38 10.51 1.79
CA THR A 42 -10.30 11.67 1.90
C THR A 42 -11.78 11.31 1.90
N SER A 43 -12.12 10.03 1.81
CA SER A 43 -13.52 9.57 1.74
C SER A 43 -14.27 9.84 3.03
N THR A 44 -15.49 10.37 2.89
CA THR A 44 -16.45 10.60 3.98
C THR A 44 -17.43 9.45 4.20
N ARG A 45 -17.42 8.42 3.33
CA ARG A 45 -18.33 7.26 3.44
C ARG A 45 -17.94 6.38 4.64
N PRO A 46 -18.87 6.00 5.54
CA PRO A 46 -18.56 5.30 6.79
C PRO A 46 -17.74 4.01 6.64
N MET A 47 -18.14 3.12 5.72
CA MET A 47 -17.43 1.86 5.48
C MET A 47 -16.01 2.09 4.94
N THR A 48 -15.84 3.12 4.10
CA THR A 48 -14.54 3.49 3.56
C THR A 48 -13.65 4.10 4.64
N ILE A 49 -14.20 4.91 5.56
CA ILE A 49 -13.45 5.44 6.71
C ILE A 49 -12.92 4.30 7.58
N GLN A 50 -13.77 3.32 7.92
CA GLN A 50 -13.35 2.16 8.69
C GLN A 50 -12.23 1.39 7.97
N LYS A 51 -12.39 1.20 6.66
CA LYS A 51 -11.37 0.52 5.84
C LYS A 51 -10.06 1.31 5.76
N ASN A 52 -10.12 2.63 5.64
CA ASN A 52 -8.96 3.52 5.66
C ASN A 52 -8.20 3.40 6.98
N SER A 53 -8.91 3.36 8.11
CA SER A 53 -8.29 3.18 9.42
C SER A 53 -7.58 1.84 9.51
N SER A 54 -8.18 0.78 8.98
CA SER A 54 -7.55 -0.55 8.91
C SER A 54 -6.31 -0.53 8.02
N ASP A 55 -6.39 0.02 6.80
CA ASP A 55 -5.24 0.06 5.90
C ASP A 55 -4.13 0.97 6.46
N ARG A 56 -4.46 2.07 7.16
CA ARG A 56 -3.48 2.89 7.89
C ARG A 56 -2.76 2.09 8.96
N ASN A 57 -3.50 1.35 9.78
CA ASN A 57 -2.91 0.53 10.84
C ASN A 57 -1.98 -0.55 10.25
N ASP A 58 -2.37 -1.16 9.13
CA ASP A 58 -1.54 -2.13 8.41
C ASP A 58 -0.25 -1.47 7.89
N ILE A 59 -0.34 -0.27 7.31
CA ILE A 59 0.85 0.49 6.84
C ILE A 59 1.77 0.81 8.01
N THR A 60 1.23 1.33 9.12
CA THR A 60 2.00 1.64 10.33
C THR A 60 2.71 0.40 10.88
N PHE A 61 2.00 -0.74 10.91
CA PHE A 61 2.58 -2.01 11.31
C PHE A 61 3.73 -2.42 10.39
N LEU A 62 3.53 -2.37 9.07
CA LEU A 62 4.56 -2.75 8.10
C LEU A 62 5.78 -1.83 8.15
N ILE A 63 5.60 -0.53 8.38
CA ILE A 63 6.72 0.40 8.57
C ILE A 63 7.57 -0.02 9.76
N ARG A 64 6.92 -0.33 10.89
CA ARG A 64 7.62 -0.77 12.10
C ARG A 64 8.33 -2.09 11.88
N TRP A 65 7.62 -3.07 11.31
CA TRP A 65 8.15 -4.40 11.02
C TRP A 65 9.37 -4.36 10.11
N LEU A 66 9.29 -3.63 8.99
CA LEU A 66 10.41 -3.48 8.06
C LEU A 66 11.61 -2.79 8.75
N ALA A 67 11.37 -1.73 9.52
CA ALA A 67 12.44 -1.03 10.23
C ALA A 67 13.12 -1.88 11.31
N GLU A 68 12.36 -2.71 12.02
CA GLU A 68 12.87 -3.62 13.07
C GLU A 68 13.66 -4.79 12.50
N ASN A 69 13.39 -5.17 11.26
CA ASN A 69 14.09 -6.25 10.56
C ASN A 69 15.16 -5.74 9.57
N ASP A 70 15.49 -4.44 9.59
CA ASP A 70 16.43 -3.79 8.67
C ASP A 70 16.13 -4.04 7.17
N LEU A 71 14.84 -4.10 6.84
CA LEU A 71 14.35 -4.29 5.49
C LEU A 71 13.96 -2.96 4.85
N ARG A 72 14.27 -2.81 3.56
CA ARG A 72 13.91 -1.63 2.77
C ARG A 72 12.83 -1.94 1.75
N ILE A 73 12.07 -0.92 1.40
CA ILE A 73 11.14 -0.97 0.28
C ILE A 73 11.94 -1.09 -1.02
N GLN A 74 11.69 -2.14 -1.79
CA GLN A 74 12.32 -2.36 -3.08
C GLN A 74 11.40 -1.86 -4.21
N PHE A 75 11.41 -0.55 -4.47
CA PHE A 75 10.52 0.06 -5.47
C PHE A 75 10.70 -0.53 -6.87
N ASP A 76 11.94 -0.83 -7.28
CA ASP A 76 12.25 -1.37 -8.62
C ASP A 76 11.71 -2.79 -8.85
N GLN A 77 11.40 -3.51 -7.78
CA GLN A 77 10.79 -4.85 -7.86
C GLN A 77 9.27 -4.77 -8.08
N TYR A 78 8.66 -3.59 -7.95
CA TYR A 78 7.23 -3.39 -8.16
C TYR A 78 6.91 -3.11 -9.63
N GLN A 79 6.38 -4.10 -10.33
CA GLN A 79 6.05 -3.97 -11.76
C GLN A 79 4.70 -3.27 -12.04
N GLY A 80 3.92 -2.94 -11.01
CA GLY A 80 2.56 -2.42 -11.19
C GLY A 80 2.47 -0.92 -11.50
N LYS A 81 3.50 -0.14 -11.15
CA LYS A 81 3.53 1.33 -11.25
C LYS A 81 4.98 1.83 -11.35
N PRO A 82 5.22 2.97 -12.02
CA PRO A 82 6.53 3.59 -12.03
C PRO A 82 6.92 4.04 -10.61
N LYS A 83 8.22 4.00 -10.29
CA LYS A 83 8.77 4.38 -8.99
C LYS A 83 8.25 5.73 -8.49
N ILE A 84 8.19 6.73 -9.38
CA ILE A 84 7.73 8.08 -9.05
C ILE A 84 6.29 8.10 -8.48
N ASP A 85 5.40 7.26 -8.99
CA ASP A 85 4.03 7.15 -8.48
C ASP A 85 4.00 6.51 -7.09
N LEU A 86 4.88 5.54 -6.84
CA LEU A 86 5.02 4.90 -5.53
C LEU A 86 5.56 5.89 -4.51
N LEU A 87 6.57 6.68 -4.88
CA LEU A 87 7.11 7.75 -4.03
C LEU A 87 6.06 8.82 -3.74
N ARG A 88 5.20 9.17 -4.70
CA ARG A 88 4.04 10.06 -4.43
C ARG A 88 3.10 9.48 -3.38
N MET A 89 2.85 8.17 -3.38
CA MET A 89 2.01 7.55 -2.35
C MET A 89 2.64 7.62 -0.96
N VAL A 90 3.96 7.37 -0.88
CA VAL A 90 4.72 7.54 0.36
C VAL A 90 4.70 8.99 0.81
N ARG A 91 4.84 9.95 -0.11
CA ARG A 91 4.79 11.39 0.16
C ARG A 91 3.46 11.82 0.78
N ILE A 92 2.33 11.35 0.24
CA ILE A 92 1.00 11.64 0.78
C ILE A 92 0.88 11.07 2.21
N PHE A 93 1.32 9.83 2.41
CA PHE A 93 1.29 9.22 3.74
C PHE A 93 2.16 9.98 4.74
N HIS A 94 3.38 10.35 4.34
CA HIS A 94 4.31 11.17 5.13
C HIS A 94 3.67 12.51 5.52
N GLY A 95 3.12 13.26 4.55
CA GLY A 95 2.51 14.56 4.83
C GLY A 95 1.32 14.49 5.79
N LYS A 96 0.48 13.45 5.70
CA LYS A 96 -0.66 13.29 6.63
C LYS A 96 -0.27 12.79 8.03
N HIS A 97 0.99 12.38 8.25
CA HIS A 97 1.46 11.83 9.52
C HIS A 97 2.80 12.45 9.97
N GLU A 98 3.11 13.66 9.51
CA GLU A 98 4.38 14.34 9.80
C GLU A 98 4.61 14.55 11.31
N GLU A 99 3.52 14.74 12.06
CA GLU A 99 3.54 14.88 13.52
C GLU A 99 3.95 13.58 14.24
N ALA A 100 3.81 12.42 13.59
CA ALA A 100 4.18 11.13 14.15
C ALA A 100 5.69 10.87 13.99
N VAL A 101 6.52 11.65 14.69
CA VAL A 101 7.99 11.69 14.56
C VAL A 101 8.62 10.28 14.59
N GLU A 102 8.25 9.44 15.55
CA GLU A 102 8.80 8.08 15.67
C GLU A 102 8.48 7.22 14.44
N LEU A 103 7.26 7.35 13.90
CA LEU A 103 6.85 6.64 12.70
C LEU A 103 7.60 7.16 11.47
N MET A 104 7.83 8.47 11.37
CA MET A 104 8.56 9.07 10.25
C MET A 104 10.04 8.70 10.26
N GLU A 105 10.66 8.58 11.44
CA GLU A 105 12.03 8.06 11.57
C GLU A 105 12.12 6.60 11.11
N LYS A 106 11.14 5.76 11.46
CA LYS A 106 11.05 4.38 10.96
C LYS A 106 10.79 4.35 9.44
N LEU A 107 9.91 5.22 8.93
CA LEU A 107 9.65 5.35 7.49
C LEU A 107 10.93 5.74 6.74
N ARG A 108 11.72 6.68 7.28
CA ARG A 108 13.00 7.09 6.70
C ARG A 108 14.00 5.93 6.61
N ARG A 109 14.06 5.08 7.63
CA ARG A 109 14.97 3.91 7.65
C ARG A 109 14.67 2.87 6.59
N ILE A 110 13.39 2.70 6.23
CA ILE A 110 12.96 1.69 5.25
C ILE A 110 13.02 2.18 3.80
N LEU A 111 13.39 3.45 3.57
CA LEU A 111 13.70 4.01 2.26
C LEU A 111 15.22 4.10 2.07
N SER A 112 15.70 4.03 0.82
CA SER A 112 17.08 4.43 0.56
C SER A 112 17.22 5.96 0.71
N PRO A 113 18.43 6.49 1.02
CA PRO A 113 18.62 7.94 1.13
C PRO A 113 18.17 8.71 -0.11
N SER A 114 18.48 8.19 -1.31
CA SER A 114 18.04 8.78 -2.56
C SER A 114 16.52 8.80 -2.73
N ASP A 115 15.84 7.72 -2.32
CA ASP A 115 14.37 7.64 -2.41
C ASP A 115 13.71 8.60 -1.44
N TRP A 116 14.30 8.78 -0.25
CA TRP A 116 13.83 9.74 0.73
C TRP A 116 13.91 11.17 0.17
N ASP A 117 15.06 11.55 -0.36
CA ASP A 117 15.28 12.90 -0.92
C ASP A 117 14.37 13.14 -2.12
N GLU A 118 14.23 12.15 -3.03
CA GLU A 118 13.32 12.20 -4.17
C GLU A 118 11.86 12.35 -3.69
N MET A 119 11.45 11.59 -2.67
CA MET A 119 10.10 11.65 -2.11
C MET A 119 9.79 12.99 -1.46
N VAL A 120 10.70 13.55 -0.66
CA VAL A 120 10.50 14.84 0.01
C VAL A 120 10.44 16.00 -0.99
N ALA A 121 11.17 15.91 -2.11
CA ALA A 121 11.12 16.89 -3.19
C ALA A 121 9.77 16.91 -3.95
N LEU A 122 8.94 15.88 -3.81
CA LEU A 122 7.63 15.84 -4.46
C LEU A 122 6.62 16.78 -3.78
N PRO A 123 5.80 17.49 -4.56
CA PRO A 123 4.73 18.31 -4.02
C PRO A 123 3.67 17.42 -3.35
N LEU A 124 3.14 17.87 -2.22
CA LEU A 124 1.91 17.30 -1.66
C LEU A 124 0.73 17.72 -2.55
N PRO A 125 -0.29 16.86 -2.72
CA PRO A 125 -1.53 17.29 -3.33
C PRO A 125 -2.11 18.45 -2.52
N ASN A 126 -2.39 19.59 -3.15
CA ASN A 126 -3.19 20.64 -2.53
C ASN A 126 -4.58 20.04 -2.25
N ASP A 127 -5.11 20.21 -1.03
CA ASP A 127 -6.46 19.77 -0.67
C ASP A 127 -7.56 20.44 -1.55
N GLU A 128 -7.21 21.44 -2.38
CA GLU A 128 -8.11 22.23 -3.23
C GLU A 128 -8.51 21.61 -4.58
N SER A 129 -7.88 20.52 -5.05
CA SER A 129 -8.25 19.89 -6.33
C SER A 129 -9.43 18.90 -6.24
N LEU A 130 -10.17 18.90 -5.12
CA LEU A 130 -11.27 17.97 -4.83
C LEU A 130 -12.65 18.62 -4.81
N VAL A 131 -12.85 19.70 -5.57
CA VAL A 131 -14.21 20.13 -5.91
C VAL A 131 -14.75 19.10 -6.92
N PRO A 132 -15.81 18.33 -6.58
CA PRO A 132 -16.45 17.46 -7.57
C PRO A 132 -16.99 18.31 -8.72
N PRO A 133 -17.12 17.78 -9.94
CA PRO A 133 -17.91 18.46 -10.96
C PRO A 133 -19.32 18.61 -10.40
N THR A 134 -19.78 19.84 -10.23
CA THR A 134 -21.21 20.14 -10.11
C THR A 134 -21.83 19.83 -11.46
N ASP A 135 -22.64 18.77 -11.52
CA ASP A 135 -23.66 18.61 -12.55
C ASP A 135 -24.73 19.70 -12.40
#